data_AF-A0A926CTR5-F1
#
_entry.id   AF-A0A926CTR5-F1
#
_cell.length_a   1.000
_cell.length_b   1.000
_cell.length_c   1.000
_cell.angle_alpha   90.00
_cell.angle_beta   90.00
_cell.angle_gamma   90.00
#
_symmetry.space_group_name_H-M   'P 1'
#
loop_
_entity.id
_entity.type
_entity.pdbx_description
1 polymer ?
#
loop_
_entity_poly.entity_id
_entity_poly.type
_entity_poly.pdbx_seq_one_letter_code
_entity_poly.pdbx_strand_id
1 'polypeptide(L)'
;IMDKLLPAAARQGYTPDAALCPSNVPAGRPAPWMIYQNMMQLGVYPTTAVVKVGDTLPDIEEGLNAGVWTIGVTQTGNELGLNAAEVGALSSQKLQPRLHAIEQRLLEAGAHYVVPSIADVPAVLIAIETRLQLGEQP
;
A
#
# COMPACT_ATOMS: atom_id res chain seq x y z
N ILE A 1 -1.04 -19.85 -2.24
CA ILE A 1 -0.09 -18.86 -2.80
C ILE A 1 0.88 -18.38 -1.72
N MET A 2 0.38 -17.94 -0.56
CA MET A 2 1.25 -17.47 0.54
C MET A 2 2.23 -18.51 1.08
N ASP A 3 1.89 -19.80 1.07
CA ASP A 3 2.82 -20.89 1.45
C ASP A 3 4.08 -20.94 0.57
N LYS A 4 4.05 -20.32 -0.61
CA LYS A 4 5.21 -20.17 -1.50
C LYS A 4 5.87 -18.81 -1.35
N LEU A 5 5.08 -17.75 -1.18
CA LEU A 5 5.58 -16.37 -1.11
C LEU A 5 6.29 -16.06 0.22
N LEU A 6 5.73 -16.47 1.36
CA LEU A 6 6.33 -16.18 2.68
C LEU A 6 7.74 -16.81 2.83
N PRO A 7 7.97 -18.08 2.46
CA PRO A 7 9.33 -18.63 2.50
C PRO A 7 10.30 -17.93 1.53
N ALA A 8 9.81 -17.47 0.37
CA ALA A 8 10.64 -16.76 -0.60
C ALA A 8 11.00 -15.35 -0.13
N ALA A 9 10.08 -14.65 0.52
CA ALA A 9 10.31 -13.37 1.18
C ALA A 9 11.29 -13.50 2.36
N ALA A 10 11.12 -14.53 3.20
CA ALA A 10 11.99 -14.76 4.36
C ALA A 10 13.45 -15.00 3.93
N ARG A 11 13.69 -15.74 2.84
CA ARG A 11 15.04 -15.91 2.26
C ARG A 11 15.68 -14.61 1.78
N GLN A 12 14.87 -13.59 1.51
CA GLN A 12 15.31 -12.25 1.11
C GLN A 12 15.34 -11.26 2.29
N GLY A 13 15.12 -11.75 3.52
CA GLY A 13 15.18 -10.94 4.74
C GLY A 13 13.87 -10.28 5.15
N TYR A 14 12.73 -10.61 4.51
CA TYR A 14 11.43 -10.05 4.85
C TYR A 14 10.50 -11.11 5.46
N THR A 15 10.15 -10.94 6.73
CA THR A 15 9.19 -11.79 7.46
C THR A 15 8.17 -10.91 8.17
N PRO A 16 6.93 -10.80 7.67
CA PRO A 16 5.89 -10.04 8.35
C PRO A 16 5.37 -10.80 9.58
N ASP A 17 4.99 -10.07 10.63
CA ASP A 17 4.43 -10.65 11.87
C ASP A 17 3.04 -11.27 11.65
N ALA A 18 2.29 -10.76 10.67
CA ALA A 18 0.99 -11.30 10.26
C ALA A 18 0.86 -11.26 8.72
N ALA A 19 0.17 -12.24 8.16
CA ALA A 19 -0.08 -12.34 6.73
C ALA A 19 -1.45 -12.96 6.45
N LEU A 20 -2.30 -12.25 5.72
CA LEU A 20 -3.66 -12.66 5.39
C LEU A 20 -3.89 -12.71 3.88
N CYS A 21 -4.78 -13.61 3.48
CA CYS A 21 -5.33 -13.73 2.14
C CYS A 21 -6.84 -13.45 2.15
N PRO A 22 -7.43 -13.15 0.98
CA PRO A 22 -8.88 -13.06 0.85
C PRO A 22 -9.63 -14.30 1.35
N SER A 23 -9.01 -15.49 1.30
CA SER A 23 -9.59 -16.74 1.82
C SER A 23 -9.65 -16.82 3.35
N ASN A 24 -9.00 -15.90 4.07
CA ASN A 24 -9.02 -15.85 5.53
C ASN A 24 -10.14 -14.98 6.10
N VAL A 25 -10.90 -14.29 5.23
CA VAL A 25 -11.92 -13.32 5.61
C VAL A 25 -13.17 -13.47 4.73
N PRO A 26 -14.32 -12.89 5.11
CA PRO A 26 -15.56 -13.06 4.35
C PRO A 26 -15.51 -12.52 2.91
N ALA A 27 -14.68 -11.50 2.65
CA ALA A 27 -14.44 -10.94 1.33
C ALA A 27 -13.06 -10.27 1.28
N GLY A 28 -12.42 -10.27 0.11
CA GLY A 28 -11.19 -9.51 -0.12
C GLY A 28 -11.46 -8.03 -0.43
N ARG A 29 -10.41 -7.32 -0.88
CA ARG A 29 -10.49 -5.94 -1.37
C ARG A 29 -11.66 -5.75 -2.36
N PRO A 30 -12.42 -4.65 -2.26
CA PRO A 30 -12.17 -3.47 -1.43
C PRO A 30 -12.76 -3.56 -0.01
N ALA A 31 -13.25 -4.72 0.44
CA ALA A 31 -13.78 -4.85 1.79
C ALA A 31 -12.67 -4.77 2.85
N PRO A 32 -12.89 -4.15 4.03
CA PRO A 32 -11.84 -3.82 5.00
C PRO A 32 -11.38 -5.01 5.86
N TRP A 33 -11.94 -6.20 5.63
CA TRP A 33 -11.85 -7.31 6.57
C TRP A 33 -10.43 -7.81 6.82
N MET A 34 -9.55 -7.78 5.81
CA MET A 34 -8.16 -8.17 6.00
C MET A 34 -7.40 -7.17 6.89
N ILE A 35 -7.72 -5.87 6.83
CA ILE A 35 -7.11 -4.87 7.70
C ILE A 35 -7.56 -5.10 9.15
N TYR A 36 -8.86 -5.24 9.39
CA TYR A 36 -9.38 -5.48 10.74
C TYR A 36 -8.84 -6.76 11.36
N GLN A 37 -8.74 -7.84 10.58
CA GLN A 37 -8.18 -9.09 11.07
C GLN A 37 -6.67 -8.96 11.38
N ASN A 38 -5.89 -8.21 10.59
CA ASN A 38 -4.48 -7.91 10.92
C ASN A 38 -4.38 -7.07 12.20
N MET A 39 -5.22 -6.05 12.36
CA MET A 39 -5.25 -5.22 13.58
C MET A 39 -5.52 -6.08 14.83
N MET A 40 -6.47 -7.01 14.76
CA MET A 40 -6.77 -7.93 15.85
C MET A 40 -5.60 -8.87 16.15
N GLN A 41 -4.94 -9.43 15.12
CA GLN A 41 -3.80 -10.34 15.30
C GLN A 41 -2.58 -9.63 15.90
N LEU A 42 -2.32 -8.40 15.49
CA LEU A 42 -1.19 -7.59 15.95
C LEU A 42 -1.47 -6.81 17.23
N GLY A 43 -2.72 -6.78 17.70
CA GLY A 43 -3.13 -6.02 18.88
C GLY A 43 -3.02 -4.49 18.68
N VAL A 44 -3.20 -4.00 17.46
CA VAL A 44 -3.04 -2.58 17.10
C VAL A 44 -4.39 -1.88 17.03
N TYR A 45 -4.49 -0.74 17.73
CA TYR A 45 -5.63 0.17 17.73
C TYR A 45 -5.15 1.59 18.11
N PRO A 46 -5.86 2.67 17.71
CA PRO A 46 -7.04 2.73 16.83
C PRO A 46 -6.70 2.60 15.34
N THR A 47 -7.69 2.66 14.45
CA THR A 47 -7.49 2.61 12.98
C THR A 47 -6.59 3.74 12.47
N THR A 48 -6.61 4.90 13.12
CA THR A 48 -5.74 6.05 12.77
C THR A 48 -4.25 5.77 12.98
N ALA A 49 -3.89 4.73 13.74
CA ALA A 49 -2.52 4.26 13.92
C ALA A 49 -2.06 3.28 12.83
N VAL A 50 -2.93 2.97 11.86
CA VAL A 50 -2.67 1.99 10.79
C VAL A 50 -2.52 2.71 9.45
N VAL A 51 -1.61 2.21 8.62
CA VAL A 51 -1.37 2.71 7.27
C VAL A 51 -1.49 1.54 6.30
N LYS A 52 -2.41 1.65 5.34
CA LYS A 52 -2.53 0.74 4.20
C LYS A 52 -1.65 1.22 3.06
N VAL A 53 -0.65 0.43 2.71
CA VAL A 53 0.17 0.64 1.51
C VAL A 53 -0.32 -0.30 0.42
N GLY A 54 -0.47 0.21 -0.80
CA GLY A 54 -0.81 -0.61 -1.95
C GLY A 54 -0.62 0.11 -3.28
N ASP A 55 -0.81 -0.63 -4.37
CA ASP A 55 -0.42 -0.20 -5.72
C ASP A 55 -1.56 -0.27 -6.73
N THR A 56 -2.78 -0.56 -6.26
CA THR A 56 -3.98 -0.68 -7.08
C THR A 56 -5.15 0.10 -6.47
N LEU A 57 -6.15 0.46 -7.27
CA LEU A 57 -7.34 1.17 -6.75
C LEU A 57 -8.04 0.41 -5.61
N PRO A 58 -8.25 -0.93 -5.67
CA PRO A 58 -8.85 -1.69 -4.57
C PRO A 58 -8.04 -1.65 -3.27
N ASP A 59 -6.72 -1.40 -3.32
CA ASP A 59 -5.92 -1.21 -2.11
C ASP A 59 -6.25 0.09 -1.39
N ILE A 60 -6.45 1.16 -2.17
CA ILE A 60 -6.82 2.47 -1.65
C ILE A 60 -8.22 2.39 -1.06
N GLU A 61 -9.17 1.82 -1.81
CA GLU A 61 -10.55 1.63 -1.37
C GLU A 61 -10.63 0.76 -0.09
N GLU A 62 -9.82 -0.30 0.02
CA GLU A 62 -9.77 -1.12 1.25
C GLU A 62 -9.33 -0.31 2.47
N GLY A 63 -8.30 0.52 2.32
CA GLY A 63 -7.84 1.36 3.42
C GLY A 63 -8.85 2.43 3.83
N LEU A 64 -9.49 3.07 2.85
CA LEU A 64 -10.55 4.05 3.10
C LEU A 64 -11.76 3.42 3.78
N ASN A 65 -12.21 2.27 3.30
CA ASN A 65 -13.31 1.52 3.92
C ASN A 65 -12.97 1.06 5.35
N ALA A 66 -11.67 0.87 5.66
CA ALA A 66 -11.21 0.52 6.99
C ALA A 66 -11.02 1.74 7.91
N GLY A 67 -11.05 2.97 7.38
CA GLY A 67 -10.77 4.19 8.13
C GLY A 67 -9.31 4.32 8.57
N VAL A 68 -8.39 3.86 7.73
CA VAL A 68 -6.93 3.94 7.96
C VAL A 68 -6.27 4.87 6.94
N TRP A 69 -5.05 5.34 7.23
CA TRP A 69 -4.27 6.11 6.25
C TRP A 69 -3.94 5.24 5.03
N THR A 70 -3.81 5.84 3.86
CA THR A 70 -3.55 5.12 2.60
C THR A 70 -2.39 5.74 1.84
N ILE A 71 -1.48 4.88 1.38
CA ILE A 71 -0.34 5.27 0.54
C ILE A 71 -0.37 4.44 -0.74
N GLY A 72 -0.51 5.12 -1.87
CA GLY A 72 -0.41 4.53 -3.20
C GLY A 72 1.05 4.42 -3.68
N VAL A 73 1.40 3.32 -4.35
CA VAL A 73 2.73 3.12 -4.95
C VAL A 73 2.63 3.05 -6.47
N THR A 74 3.46 3.82 -7.19
CA THR A 74 3.39 3.94 -8.66
C THR A 74 4.45 3.10 -9.39
N GLN A 75 5.72 3.51 -9.33
CA GLN A 75 6.79 2.99 -10.18
C GLN A 75 7.12 1.52 -9.93
N THR A 76 7.00 1.03 -8.69
CA THR A 76 7.19 -0.39 -8.37
C THR A 76 5.85 -1.14 -8.23
N GLY A 77 4.76 -0.54 -8.70
CA GLY A 77 3.39 -1.04 -8.56
C GLY A 77 2.85 -1.78 -9.79
N ASN A 78 1.81 -2.57 -9.56
CA ASN A 78 1.07 -3.34 -10.56
C ASN A 78 0.42 -2.46 -11.63
N GLU A 79 0.01 -1.24 -11.29
CA GLU A 79 -0.59 -0.30 -12.24
C GLU A 79 0.42 0.16 -13.33
N LEU A 80 1.72 0.15 -13.03
CA LEU A 80 2.74 0.34 -14.08
C LEU A 80 2.94 -0.95 -14.88
N GLY A 81 2.91 -2.10 -14.20
CA GLY A 81 2.97 -3.42 -14.83
C GLY A 81 4.31 -3.74 -15.51
N LEU A 82 5.38 -3.03 -15.14
CA LEU A 82 6.73 -3.21 -15.69
C LEU A 82 7.69 -3.68 -14.61
N ASN A 83 8.62 -4.55 -14.99
CA ASN A 83 9.72 -4.94 -14.13
C ASN A 83 10.86 -3.90 -14.15
N ALA A 84 11.83 -4.04 -13.24
CA ALA A 84 12.93 -3.08 -13.10
C ALA A 84 13.76 -2.88 -14.38
N ALA A 85 13.98 -3.93 -15.18
CA ALA A 85 14.73 -3.84 -16.42
C ALA A 85 13.94 -3.07 -17.50
N GLU A 86 12.63 -3.31 -17.59
CA GLU A 86 11.74 -2.60 -18.51
C GLU A 86 11.62 -1.11 -18.14
N VAL A 87 11.54 -0.78 -16.86
CA VAL A 87 11.58 0.60 -16.37
C VAL A 87 12.91 1.26 -16.74
N GLY A 88 14.03 0.58 -16.50
CA GLY A 88 15.37 1.08 -16.84
C GLY A 88 15.62 1.26 -18.35
N ALA A 89 14.89 0.52 -19.20
CA ALA A 89 14.96 0.65 -20.65
C ALA A 89 14.10 1.79 -21.22
N LEU A 90 13.16 2.34 -20.44
CA LEU A 90 12.31 3.45 -20.86
C LEU A 90 13.01 4.79 -20.65
N SER A 91 12.86 5.68 -21.64
CA SER A 91 13.24 7.08 -21.45
C SER A 91 12.29 7.76 -20.48
N SER A 92 12.78 8.77 -19.76
CA SER A 92 11.97 9.58 -18.84
C SER A 92 10.74 10.19 -19.54
N GLN A 93 10.87 10.57 -20.81
CA GLN A 93 9.76 11.12 -21.60
C GLN A 93 8.60 10.13 -21.81
N LYS A 94 8.86 8.81 -21.76
CA LYS A 94 7.83 7.77 -21.86
C LYS A 94 7.34 7.30 -20.50
N LEU A 95 8.22 7.25 -19.51
CA LEU A 95 7.90 6.76 -18.16
C LEU A 95 7.08 7.78 -17.36
N GLN A 96 7.47 9.05 -17.38
CA GLN A 96 6.85 10.08 -16.53
C GLN A 96 5.35 10.29 -16.80
N PRO A 97 4.86 10.33 -18.06
CA PRO A 97 3.41 10.45 -18.31
C PRO A 97 2.62 9.26 -17.77
N ARG A 98 3.20 8.05 -17.79
CA ARG A 98 2.55 6.85 -17.23
C ARG A 98 2.48 6.92 -15.71
N LEU A 99 3.59 7.26 -15.05
CA LEU A 99 3.62 7.41 -13.60
C LEU A 99 2.64 8.49 -13.13
N HIS A 100 2.59 9.63 -13.84
CA HIS A 100 1.66 10.70 -13.54
C HIS A 100 0.19 10.26 -13.69
N ALA A 101 -0.15 9.53 -14.76
CA ALA A 101 -1.51 9.00 -14.92
C ALA A 101 -1.89 8.00 -13.81
N ILE A 102 -0.94 7.18 -13.36
CA ILE A 102 -1.17 6.25 -12.23
C ILE A 102 -1.37 7.04 -10.93
N GLU A 103 -0.50 8.01 -10.66
CA GLU A 103 -0.59 8.89 -9.50
C GLU A 103 -1.94 9.60 -9.42
N GLN A 104 -2.40 10.21 -10.52
CA GLN A 104 -3.70 10.89 -10.56
C GLN A 104 -4.85 9.95 -10.20
N ARG A 105 -4.89 8.73 -10.77
CA ARG A 105 -5.95 7.77 -10.44
C ARG A 105 -5.93 7.33 -8.98
N LEU A 106 -4.75 7.15 -8.38
CA LEU A 106 -4.63 6.79 -6.96
C LEU A 106 -5.09 7.94 -6.07
N LEU A 107 -4.73 9.19 -6.39
CA LEU A 107 -5.18 10.39 -5.68
C LEU A 107 -6.71 10.59 -5.83
N GLU A 108 -7.25 10.42 -7.03
CA GLU A 108 -8.69 10.50 -7.32
C GLU A 108 -9.49 9.42 -6.57
N ALA A 109 -8.91 8.24 -6.36
CA ALA A 109 -9.48 7.19 -5.54
C ALA A 109 -9.41 7.50 -4.02
N GLY A 110 -8.77 8.59 -3.62
CA GLY A 110 -8.67 9.04 -2.23
C GLY A 110 -7.40 8.59 -1.50
N ALA A 111 -6.31 8.27 -2.22
CA ALA A 111 -5.03 8.02 -1.56
C ALA A 111 -4.57 9.28 -0.80
N HIS A 112 -4.23 9.14 0.49
CA HIS A 112 -3.73 10.28 1.28
C HIS A 112 -2.35 10.73 0.82
N TYR A 113 -1.55 9.77 0.34
CA TYR A 113 -0.24 9.99 -0.25
C TYR A 113 -0.02 9.05 -1.42
N VAL A 114 0.83 9.45 -2.35
CA VAL A 114 1.32 8.60 -3.43
C VAL A 114 2.84 8.72 -3.52
N VAL A 115 3.53 7.60 -3.68
CA VAL A 115 4.99 7.54 -3.77
C VAL A 115 5.46 6.68 -4.95
N PRO A 116 6.68 6.89 -5.46
CA PRO A 116 7.24 6.06 -6.53
C PRO A 116 7.45 4.60 -6.12
N SER A 117 7.96 4.35 -4.91
CA SER A 117 8.33 3.01 -4.48
C SER A 117 8.10 2.78 -2.98
N ILE A 118 8.16 1.51 -2.56
CA ILE A 118 8.11 1.15 -1.14
C ILE A 118 9.26 1.79 -0.32
N ALA A 119 10.39 2.10 -0.96
CA ALA A 119 11.54 2.72 -0.30
C ALA A 119 11.27 4.17 0.13
N ASP A 120 10.26 4.81 -0.45
CA ASP A 120 9.88 6.20 -0.17
C ASP A 120 8.84 6.31 0.96
N VAL A 121 8.19 5.19 1.34
CA VAL A 121 7.17 5.14 2.39
C VAL A 121 7.65 5.65 3.76
N PRO A 122 8.87 5.36 4.24
CA PRO A 122 9.32 5.84 5.55
C PRO A 122 9.24 7.36 5.73
N ALA A 123 9.50 8.15 4.68
CA ALA A 123 9.37 9.61 4.74
C ALA A 123 7.91 10.05 4.90
N VAL A 124 6.97 9.34 4.28
CA VAL A 124 5.53 9.60 4.42
C VAL A 124 5.01 9.22 5.80
N LEU A 125 5.52 8.14 6.41
CA LEU A 125 5.14 7.77 7.77
C LEU A 125 5.46 8.88 8.78
N ILE A 126 6.61 9.55 8.64
CA ILE A 126 6.98 10.71 9.47
C ILE A 126 5.97 11.87 9.28
N ALA A 127 5.50 12.10 8.04
CA ALA A 127 4.50 13.11 7.76
C ALA A 127 3.14 12.77 8.38
N ILE A 128 2.73 11.50 8.32
CA ILE A 128 1.50 11.01 8.97
C ILE A 128 1.58 11.19 10.49
N GLU A 129 2.70 10.82 11.11
CA GLU A 129 2.92 11.02 12.55
C GLU A 129 2.80 12.49 12.95
N THR A 130 3.34 13.40 12.13
CA THR A 130 3.22 14.85 12.35
C THR A 130 1.75 15.29 12.31
N ARG A 131 0.98 14.81 11.32
CA ARG A 131 -0.45 15.12 11.18
C ARG A 131 -1.27 14.57 12.35
N LEU A 132 -0.96 13.36 12.82
CA LEU A 132 -1.58 12.76 14.00
C LEU A 132 -1.34 13.59 15.26
N GLN A 133 -0.13 14.13 15.45
CA GLN A 133 0.18 15.03 16.58
C GLN A 133 -0.62 16.34 16.53
N LEU A 134 -1.01 16.77 15.33
CA LEU A 134 -1.88 17.93 15.12
C LEU A 134 -3.38 17.60 15.25
N GLY A 135 -3.72 16.34 15.53
CA GLY A 135 -5.10 15.88 15.69
C GLY A 135 -5.82 15.56 14.39
N GLU A 136 -5.11 15.52 13.26
CA GLU A 136 -5.67 15.05 12.00
C GLU A 136 -5.91 13.53 12.02
N GLN A 137 -6.85 13.08 11.20
CA GLN A 137 -7.20 11.68 11.00
C GLN A 137 -7.22 11.39 9.49
N PRO A 138 -7.16 10.12 9.07
CA PRO A 138 -7.42 9.73 7.69
C PRO A 138 -8.76 10.31 7.20
#